data_AF-L8DJP6-F1
#
_entry.id   AF-L8DJP6-F1
#
_cell.length_a   1.000
_cell.length_b   1.000
_cell.length_c   1.000
_cell.angle_alpha   90.00
_cell.angle_beta   90.00
_cell.angle_gamma   90.00
#
_symmetry.space_group_name_H-M   'P 1'
#
loop_
_entity.id
_entity.type
_entity.pdbx_description
1 polymer ?
#
loop_
_entity_poly.entity_id
_entity_poly.type
_entity_poly.pdbx_seq_one_letter_code
_entity_poly.pdbx_strand_id
1 'polypeptide(L)'
;MRVTSITEYTPRAGSLVEFSAAVIGDPVLSPIPPSFNQKFHLGDFGDAERVWIAAAFDVPGSLDVDALGWAFQHLIDRHDTLRSSLVPTATGIERLHYQPGAIEMTQSTRSTISSSSRLRDHLRSRLDTNCDARVFPSYSCFGIDRPDYSTVLCAFDHANVDAMSIAIVIDEIHAMYDAYRRCPPSPDADLPPVGSFVEYCRIEAAEPIVDPTDDRMVRWSSFLGECGGTTPRFPFDLGVADGDTATQATSVDRLLDAAQTLDFEQLCARSGAGMFAGVVAAIGQACAGIGGPQHVPFLFPLHTRHRAEFSRALGWFTTNAPMTVHVQADFADTIAAAHSAFRAALPLSAVPIPQVLANLGDAFTLTRQDVFMVSYIDYTKIEGHELFEASNAHHISNATVSDDAQFWISRTTSGLALRSRFPDTAVARSVITSFTGELVALLRAAIVNAGVAAPAPSPNADPQTPRELSEGATA
;
A
#
# COMPACT_ATOMS: atom_id res chain seq x y z
N MET A 1 -11.35 -5.01 -1.98
CA MET A 1 -10.05 -5.13 -1.29
C MET A 1 -10.16 -4.52 0.10
N ARG A 2 -9.99 -5.30 1.16
CA ARG A 2 -9.94 -4.80 2.54
C ARG A 2 -8.50 -4.63 2.98
N VAL A 3 -8.09 -3.41 3.33
CA VAL A 3 -6.75 -3.14 3.85
C VAL A 3 -6.76 -3.30 5.37
N THR A 4 -5.94 -4.21 5.89
CA THR A 4 -5.94 -4.59 7.30
C THR A 4 -4.53 -4.95 7.80
N SER A 5 -4.40 -5.34 9.06
CA SER A 5 -3.19 -5.94 9.61
C SER A 5 -3.43 -7.40 9.99
N ILE A 6 -2.35 -8.14 10.21
CA ILE A 6 -2.43 -9.52 10.70
C ILE A 6 -3.10 -9.64 12.07
N THR A 7 -3.10 -8.57 12.89
CA THR A 7 -3.76 -8.57 14.20
C THR A 7 -5.28 -8.49 14.07
N GLU A 8 -5.77 -7.73 13.09
CA GLU A 8 -7.19 -7.54 12.79
C GLU A 8 -7.76 -8.58 11.82
N TYR A 9 -6.90 -9.30 11.10
CA TYR A 9 -7.33 -10.35 10.16
C TYR A 9 -7.90 -11.57 10.91
N THR A 10 -9.14 -11.94 10.60
CA THR A 10 -9.86 -13.04 11.25
C THR A 10 -10.19 -14.16 10.25
N PRO A 11 -9.19 -14.97 9.84
CA PRO A 11 -9.43 -16.03 8.87
C PRO A 11 -10.36 -17.08 9.46
N ARG A 12 -11.29 -17.62 8.65
CA ARG A 12 -12.10 -18.75 9.07
C ARG A 12 -11.21 -19.99 9.25
N ALA A 13 -11.42 -20.76 10.30
CA ALA A 13 -10.68 -22.00 10.52
C ALA A 13 -10.94 -23.03 9.40
N GLY A 14 -10.03 -24.00 9.19
CA GLY A 14 -10.11 -24.96 8.09
C GLY A 14 -8.93 -25.94 8.04
N SER A 15 -8.85 -26.71 6.96
CA SER A 15 -7.71 -27.59 6.69
C SER A 15 -6.61 -26.80 6.00
N LEU A 16 -5.54 -26.49 6.73
CA LEU A 16 -4.40 -25.74 6.23
C LEU A 16 -3.46 -26.64 5.41
N VAL A 17 -3.05 -26.16 4.25
CA VAL A 17 -1.89 -26.61 3.49
C VAL A 17 -0.91 -25.45 3.36
N GLU A 18 0.37 -25.70 3.61
CA GLU A 18 1.45 -24.72 3.44
C GLU A 18 2.25 -25.07 2.20
N PHE A 19 2.69 -24.06 1.47
CA PHE A 19 3.59 -24.22 0.33
C PHE A 19 4.91 -23.54 0.67
N SER A 20 6.00 -24.32 0.63
CA SER A 20 7.36 -23.87 0.88
C SER A 20 8.14 -23.80 -0.42
N ALA A 21 8.89 -22.72 -0.59
CA ALA A 21 9.76 -22.52 -1.74
C ALA A 21 11.19 -22.96 -1.39
N ALA A 22 11.83 -23.73 -2.27
CA ALA A 22 13.22 -24.15 -2.12
C ALA A 22 14.02 -23.80 -3.38
N VAL A 23 15.27 -23.36 -3.20
CA VAL A 23 16.19 -23.12 -4.31
C VAL A 23 16.76 -24.45 -4.78
N ILE A 24 16.60 -24.74 -6.06
CA ILE A 24 17.13 -25.96 -6.72
C ILE A 24 18.12 -25.66 -7.85
N GLY A 25 18.22 -24.40 -8.27
CA GLY A 25 19.17 -23.94 -9.28
C GLY A 25 20.19 -22.96 -8.73
N ASP A 26 21.27 -22.76 -9.48
CA ASP A 26 22.35 -21.86 -9.11
C ASP A 26 21.99 -20.38 -9.39
N PRO A 27 22.34 -19.45 -8.49
CA PRO A 27 22.20 -18.03 -8.76
C PRO A 27 23.27 -17.52 -9.72
N VAL A 28 22.95 -16.42 -10.40
CA VAL A 28 23.93 -15.54 -11.05
C VAL A 28 23.96 -14.19 -10.34
N LEU A 29 25.15 -13.62 -10.16
CA LEU A 29 25.28 -12.25 -9.66
C LEU A 29 24.69 -11.28 -10.69
N SER A 30 23.74 -10.44 -10.25
CA SER A 30 23.16 -9.41 -11.10
C SER A 30 24.08 -8.19 -11.14
N PRO A 31 24.38 -7.62 -12.33
CA PRO A 31 25.07 -6.34 -12.43
C PRO A 31 24.17 -5.16 -12.07
N ILE A 32 22.86 -5.40 -11.89
CA ILE A 32 21.89 -4.35 -11.58
C ILE A 32 21.73 -4.25 -10.06
N PRO A 33 21.98 -3.07 -9.46
CA PRO A 33 21.91 -2.91 -8.02
C PRO A 33 20.47 -3.06 -7.49
N PRO A 34 20.30 -3.30 -6.18
CA PRO A 34 19.02 -3.15 -5.50
C PRO A 34 18.47 -1.73 -5.64
N SER A 35 17.14 -1.59 -5.66
CA SER A 35 16.50 -0.28 -5.63
C SER A 35 16.80 0.45 -4.32
N PHE A 36 16.58 1.77 -4.29
CA PHE A 36 16.72 2.52 -3.03
C PHE A 36 15.86 1.93 -1.91
N ASN A 37 14.58 1.66 -2.19
CA ASN A 37 13.67 1.11 -1.18
C ASN A 37 14.17 -0.24 -0.65
N GLN A 38 14.70 -1.11 -1.51
CA GLN A 38 15.29 -2.39 -1.08
C GLN A 38 16.51 -2.20 -0.17
N LYS A 39 17.39 -1.24 -0.48
CA LYS A 39 18.56 -0.93 0.37
C LYS A 39 18.16 -0.33 1.71
N PHE A 40 17.22 0.61 1.68
CA PHE A 40 16.69 1.24 2.89
C PHE A 40 16.03 0.21 3.81
N HIS A 41 15.19 -0.67 3.25
CA HIS A 41 14.51 -1.75 3.96
C HIS A 41 15.45 -2.79 4.57
N LEU A 42 16.57 -3.10 3.92
CA LEU A 42 17.58 -4.03 4.45
C LEU A 42 18.59 -3.40 5.41
N GLY A 43 18.52 -2.08 5.59
CA GLY A 43 19.19 -1.39 6.68
C GLY A 43 20.64 -0.96 6.43
N ASP A 44 20.86 -0.07 5.45
CA ASP A 44 22.03 0.83 5.49
C ASP A 44 22.03 1.76 6.74
N PHE A 45 20.93 1.75 7.54
CA PHE A 45 20.66 2.61 8.70
C PHE A 45 20.43 1.86 10.04
N GLY A 46 20.77 0.57 10.15
CA GLY A 46 20.66 -0.22 11.40
C GLY A 46 19.33 -0.98 11.56
N ASP A 47 19.31 -2.00 12.43
CA ASP A 47 18.26 -3.01 12.72
C ASP A 47 16.88 -2.71 12.10
N ALA A 48 16.76 -2.91 10.79
CA ALA A 48 15.54 -2.58 10.06
C ALA A 48 14.42 -3.54 10.46
N GLU A 49 13.23 -2.98 10.67
CA GLU A 49 12.05 -3.80 10.95
C GLU A 49 11.80 -4.76 9.79
N ARG A 50 11.43 -6.00 10.13
CA ARG A 50 10.92 -6.95 9.14
C ARG A 50 9.54 -6.45 8.74
N VAL A 51 9.35 -6.07 7.48
CA VAL A 51 8.04 -5.68 6.95
C VAL A 51 7.65 -6.64 5.84
N TRP A 52 6.50 -7.27 6.01
CA TRP A 52 5.88 -8.10 4.98
C TRP A 52 4.45 -7.66 4.75
N ILE A 53 3.98 -7.88 3.53
CA ILE A 53 2.60 -7.65 3.12
C ILE A 53 2.07 -8.92 2.44
N ALA A 54 0.77 -9.15 2.55
CA ALA A 54 0.12 -10.36 2.09
C ALA A 54 -1.19 -10.08 1.36
N ALA A 55 -1.45 -10.93 0.38
CA ALA A 55 -2.72 -11.10 -0.29
C ALA A 55 -3.48 -12.25 0.38
N ALA A 56 -4.78 -12.06 0.65
CA ALA A 56 -5.67 -13.17 0.98
C ALA A 56 -7.01 -13.02 0.26
N PHE A 57 -7.55 -14.11 -0.27
CA PHE A 57 -8.83 -14.10 -0.99
C PHE A 57 -9.46 -15.50 -0.99
N ASP A 58 -10.75 -15.57 -1.25
CA ASP A 58 -11.54 -16.79 -1.25
C ASP A 58 -11.76 -17.33 -2.67
N VAL A 59 -11.68 -18.65 -2.81
CA VAL A 59 -12.03 -19.41 -4.01
C VAL A 59 -13.23 -20.30 -3.72
N PRO A 60 -14.11 -20.56 -4.70
CA PRO A 60 -15.34 -21.31 -4.49
C PRO A 60 -15.05 -22.80 -4.24
N GLY A 61 -15.69 -23.34 -3.20
CA GLY A 61 -15.64 -24.75 -2.83
C GLY A 61 -14.34 -25.20 -2.18
N SER A 62 -14.16 -26.52 -2.15
CA SER A 62 -12.93 -27.15 -1.69
C SER A 62 -11.74 -26.80 -2.56
N LEU A 63 -10.59 -26.68 -1.91
CA LEU A 63 -9.34 -26.29 -2.53
C LEU A 63 -8.77 -27.41 -3.41
N ASP A 64 -8.51 -27.08 -4.67
CA ASP A 64 -7.69 -27.87 -5.57
C ASP A 64 -6.21 -27.53 -5.29
N VAL A 65 -5.53 -28.42 -4.55
CA VAL A 65 -4.19 -28.14 -4.06
C VAL A 65 -3.16 -28.15 -5.20
N ASP A 66 -3.36 -29.02 -6.20
CA ASP A 66 -2.46 -29.13 -7.34
C ASP A 66 -2.56 -27.87 -8.22
N ALA A 67 -3.79 -27.37 -8.45
CA ALA A 67 -4.02 -26.10 -9.12
C ALA A 67 -3.35 -24.92 -8.40
N LEU A 68 -3.45 -24.90 -7.06
CA LEU A 68 -2.87 -23.83 -6.26
C LEU A 68 -1.34 -23.88 -6.25
N GLY A 69 -0.75 -25.08 -6.10
CA GLY A 69 0.69 -25.28 -6.18
C GLY A 69 1.24 -24.84 -7.54
N TRP A 70 0.54 -25.21 -8.62
CA TRP A 70 0.88 -24.76 -9.98
C TRP A 70 0.82 -23.24 -10.11
N ALA A 71 -0.25 -22.60 -9.62
CA ALA A 71 -0.40 -21.14 -9.69
C ALA A 71 0.71 -20.40 -8.94
N PHE A 72 1.07 -20.85 -7.73
CA PHE A 72 2.17 -20.24 -6.96
C PHE A 72 3.51 -20.38 -7.67
N GLN A 73 3.82 -21.57 -8.21
CA GLN A 73 5.04 -21.79 -8.98
C GLN A 73 5.12 -20.84 -10.19
N HIS A 74 4.02 -20.69 -10.93
CA HIS A 74 3.98 -19.84 -12.12
C HIS A 74 4.07 -18.35 -11.78
N LEU A 75 3.48 -17.89 -10.67
CA LEU A 75 3.66 -16.53 -10.19
C LEU A 75 5.15 -16.23 -9.90
N ILE A 76 5.83 -17.15 -9.21
CA ILE A 76 7.26 -16.99 -8.87
C ILE A 76 8.12 -16.95 -10.13
N ASP A 77 7.90 -17.88 -11.06
CA ASP A 77 8.70 -17.93 -12.29
C ASP A 77 8.49 -16.69 -13.17
N ARG A 78 7.26 -16.18 -13.19
CA ARG A 78 6.84 -15.03 -13.98
C ARG A 78 7.43 -13.70 -13.51
N HIS A 79 7.61 -13.49 -12.20
CA HIS A 79 8.09 -12.20 -11.66
C HIS A 79 9.52 -12.30 -11.13
N ASP A 80 10.43 -11.59 -11.79
CA ASP A 80 11.87 -11.66 -11.55
C ASP A 80 12.31 -11.25 -10.13
N THR A 81 11.58 -10.34 -9.47
CA THR A 81 11.84 -9.98 -8.07
C THR A 81 11.64 -11.16 -7.12
N LEU A 82 10.69 -12.06 -7.39
CA LEU A 82 10.45 -13.27 -6.59
C LEU A 82 11.51 -14.35 -6.83
N ARG A 83 12.32 -14.18 -7.89
CA ARG A 83 13.51 -14.98 -8.21
C ARG A 83 14.81 -14.23 -7.97
N SER A 84 14.79 -13.22 -7.10
CA SER A 84 15.98 -12.43 -6.77
C SER A 84 16.20 -12.39 -5.27
N SER A 85 17.40 -12.75 -4.81
CA SER A 85 17.81 -12.59 -3.42
C SER A 85 18.66 -11.34 -3.24
N LEU A 86 18.62 -10.77 -2.04
CA LEU A 86 19.39 -9.60 -1.65
C LEU A 86 20.36 -10.05 -0.56
N VAL A 87 21.65 -9.93 -0.83
CA VAL A 87 22.71 -10.46 0.03
C VAL A 87 23.53 -9.29 0.56
N PRO A 88 23.47 -9.00 1.87
CA PRO A 88 24.38 -8.05 2.50
C PRO A 88 25.84 -8.52 2.36
N THR A 89 26.72 -7.61 1.95
CA THR A 89 28.16 -7.82 1.81
C THR A 89 28.93 -6.72 2.55
N ALA A 90 30.26 -6.81 2.56
CA ALA A 90 31.11 -5.77 3.18
C ALA A 90 31.01 -4.40 2.47
N THR A 91 30.52 -4.34 1.24
CA THR A 91 30.47 -3.13 0.41
C THR A 91 29.06 -2.65 0.09
N GLY A 92 28.03 -3.23 0.72
CA GLY A 92 26.62 -2.89 0.50
C GLY A 92 25.76 -4.13 0.31
N ILE A 93 24.73 -4.04 -0.54
CA ILE A 93 23.83 -5.16 -0.82
C ILE A 93 24.00 -5.57 -2.28
N GLU A 94 24.30 -6.85 -2.49
CA GLU A 94 24.35 -7.48 -3.81
C GLU A 94 23.03 -8.17 -4.15
N ARG A 95 22.70 -8.27 -5.44
CA ARG A 95 21.55 -9.03 -5.91
C ARG A 95 22.01 -10.30 -6.59
N LEU A 96 21.50 -11.44 -6.15
CA LEU A 96 21.59 -12.70 -6.90
C LEU A 96 20.27 -12.96 -7.62
N HIS A 97 20.35 -13.40 -8.87
CA HIS A 97 19.20 -13.70 -9.71
C HIS A 97 19.18 -15.18 -10.09
N TYR A 98 18.01 -15.80 -10.03
CA TYR A 98 17.80 -17.22 -10.33
C TYR A 98 16.98 -17.35 -11.60
N GLN A 99 17.26 -18.30 -12.49
CA GLN A 99 16.48 -18.51 -13.72
C GLN A 99 15.05 -19.03 -13.41
N PRO A 100 14.07 -18.86 -14.32
CA PRO A 100 12.79 -19.55 -14.20
C PRO A 100 12.98 -21.07 -14.00
N GLY A 101 12.24 -21.66 -13.06
CA GLY A 101 12.35 -23.07 -12.67
C GLY A 101 13.46 -23.37 -11.66
N ALA A 102 14.26 -22.38 -11.24
CA ALA A 102 15.30 -22.58 -10.21
C ALA A 102 14.78 -22.54 -8.77
N ILE A 103 13.50 -22.22 -8.58
CA ILE A 103 12.81 -22.25 -7.29
C ILE A 103 11.65 -23.22 -7.42
N GLU A 104 11.58 -24.18 -6.51
CA GLU A 104 10.55 -25.22 -6.50
C GLU A 104 9.58 -25.00 -5.34
N MET A 105 8.29 -24.97 -5.65
CA MET A 105 7.21 -24.95 -4.67
C MET A 105 6.82 -26.37 -4.26
N THR A 106 6.87 -26.65 -2.96
CA THR A 106 6.49 -27.94 -2.37
C THR A 106 5.37 -27.75 -1.36
N GLN A 107 4.38 -28.65 -1.38
CA GLN A 107 3.25 -28.59 -0.44
C GLN A 107 3.49 -29.45 0.80
N SER A 108 3.01 -28.98 1.94
CA SER A 108 3.00 -29.74 3.18
C SER A 108 1.83 -30.74 3.25
N THR A 109 1.86 -31.63 4.23
CA THR A 109 0.67 -32.41 4.59
C THR A 109 -0.38 -31.50 5.21
N ARG A 110 -1.64 -31.72 4.87
CA ARG A 110 -2.78 -30.99 5.43
C ARG A 110 -2.82 -31.11 6.95
N SER A 111 -3.04 -29.98 7.63
CA SER A 111 -3.25 -29.91 9.07
C SER A 111 -4.54 -29.17 9.39
N THR A 112 -5.37 -29.70 10.29
CA THR A 112 -6.63 -29.05 10.66
C THR A 112 -6.39 -28.07 11.81
N ILE A 113 -6.75 -26.81 11.59
CA ILE A 113 -6.78 -25.78 12.64
C ILE A 113 -8.23 -25.36 12.82
N SER A 114 -8.80 -25.64 13.99
CA SER A 114 -10.24 -25.46 14.28
C SER A 114 -10.60 -24.11 14.91
N SER A 115 -9.61 -23.25 15.18
CA SER A 115 -9.82 -21.91 15.74
C SER A 115 -9.25 -20.84 14.82
N SER A 116 -10.03 -19.80 14.55
CA SER A 116 -9.61 -18.62 13.80
C SER A 116 -8.42 -17.90 14.44
N SER A 117 -8.39 -17.78 15.78
CA SER A 117 -7.25 -17.15 16.46
C SER A 117 -5.99 -17.98 16.34
N ARG A 118 -6.08 -19.31 16.55
CA ARG A 118 -4.94 -20.21 16.37
C ARG A 118 -4.42 -20.23 14.93
N LEU A 119 -5.32 -20.15 13.95
CA LEU A 119 -4.94 -20.07 12.54
C LEU A 119 -4.22 -18.75 12.24
N ARG A 120 -4.74 -17.62 12.71
CA ARG A 120 -4.09 -16.31 12.57
C ARG A 120 -2.72 -16.29 13.22
N ASP A 121 -2.59 -16.80 14.44
CA ASP A 121 -1.33 -16.82 15.19
C ASP A 121 -0.31 -17.75 14.51
N HIS A 122 -0.76 -18.89 13.97
CA HIS A 122 0.07 -19.79 13.16
C HIS A 122 0.55 -19.11 11.88
N LEU A 123 -0.37 -18.52 11.09
CA LEU A 123 -0.03 -17.77 9.89
C LEU A 123 0.99 -16.67 10.22
N ARG A 124 0.69 -15.81 11.19
CA ARG A 124 1.59 -14.74 11.65
C ARG A 124 3.00 -15.27 11.95
N SER A 125 3.11 -16.33 12.75
CA SER A 125 4.41 -16.90 13.12
C SER A 125 5.21 -17.36 11.90
N ARG A 126 4.56 -18.00 10.91
CA ARG A 126 5.21 -18.45 9.68
C ARG A 126 5.62 -17.25 8.81
N LEU A 127 4.74 -16.27 8.67
CA LEU A 127 5.00 -15.04 7.89
C LEU A 127 6.15 -14.22 8.48
N ASP A 128 6.15 -13.98 9.80
CA ASP A 128 7.22 -13.24 10.51
C ASP A 128 8.60 -13.93 10.41
N THR A 129 8.60 -15.26 10.19
CA THR A 129 9.83 -16.06 10.04
C THR A 129 10.33 -16.09 8.61
N ASN A 130 9.43 -16.28 7.65
CA ASN A 130 9.81 -16.60 6.27
C ASN A 130 9.79 -15.40 5.32
N CYS A 131 8.98 -14.37 5.61
CA CYS A 131 8.88 -13.17 4.78
C CYS A 131 9.90 -12.13 5.26
N ASP A 132 11.18 -12.46 5.08
CA ASP A 132 12.32 -11.64 5.48
C ASP A 132 13.37 -11.66 4.37
N ALA A 133 13.65 -10.50 3.77
CA ALA A 133 14.57 -10.39 2.64
C ALA A 133 16.03 -10.79 2.95
N ARG A 134 16.39 -11.02 4.22
CA ARG A 134 17.70 -11.56 4.63
C ARG A 134 17.82 -13.07 4.42
N VAL A 135 16.69 -13.75 4.22
CA VAL A 135 16.65 -15.15 3.81
C VAL A 135 16.01 -15.26 2.43
N PHE A 136 16.31 -16.33 1.71
CA PHE A 136 15.73 -16.56 0.40
C PHE A 136 15.31 -18.01 0.23
N PRO A 137 14.09 -18.28 -0.28
CA PRO A 137 13.08 -17.31 -0.73
C PRO A 137 12.34 -16.58 0.41
N SER A 138 12.00 -15.30 0.24
CA SER A 138 11.43 -14.42 1.29
C SER A 138 9.91 -14.25 1.19
N TYR A 139 9.20 -15.38 1.04
CA TYR A 139 7.74 -15.42 0.93
C TYR A 139 7.14 -16.70 1.50
N SER A 140 5.82 -16.71 1.71
CA SER A 140 5.09 -17.88 2.18
C SER A 140 3.68 -17.93 1.63
N CYS A 141 3.24 -19.13 1.26
CA CYS A 141 2.00 -19.37 0.55
C CYS A 141 1.18 -20.45 1.26
N PHE A 142 -0.15 -20.28 1.32
CA PHE A 142 -1.05 -21.12 2.09
C PHE A 142 -2.38 -21.30 1.36
N GLY A 143 -2.98 -22.47 1.59
CA GLY A 143 -4.37 -22.75 1.28
C GLY A 143 -5.11 -23.19 2.53
N ILE A 144 -6.29 -22.63 2.79
CA ILE A 144 -7.16 -23.00 3.91
C ILE A 144 -8.42 -23.61 3.32
N ASP A 145 -8.42 -24.93 3.21
CA ASP A 145 -9.47 -25.71 2.54
C ASP A 145 -10.73 -25.85 3.41
N ARG A 146 -11.89 -25.60 2.78
CA ARG A 146 -13.23 -25.79 3.35
C ARG A 146 -14.24 -26.17 2.24
N PRO A 147 -15.36 -26.83 2.58
CA PRO A 147 -16.30 -27.33 1.55
C PRO A 147 -17.04 -26.26 0.74
N ASP A 148 -17.31 -25.10 1.32
CA ASP A 148 -18.10 -24.01 0.74
C ASP A 148 -17.24 -22.97 0.00
N TYR A 149 -16.17 -22.52 0.65
CA TYR A 149 -15.13 -21.70 0.06
C TYR A 149 -13.81 -21.88 0.81
N SER A 150 -12.74 -21.89 0.04
CA SER A 150 -11.37 -22.02 0.56
C SER A 150 -10.67 -20.68 0.47
N THR A 151 -9.74 -20.42 1.39
CA THR A 151 -8.98 -19.16 1.37
C THR A 151 -7.58 -19.42 0.87
N VAL A 152 -7.13 -18.65 -0.12
CA VAL A 152 -5.75 -18.57 -0.59
C VAL A 152 -5.08 -17.41 0.13
N LEU A 153 -3.84 -17.61 0.60
CA LEU A 153 -3.03 -16.54 1.19
C LEU A 153 -1.59 -16.65 0.69
N CYS A 154 -1.01 -15.55 0.25
CA CYS A 154 0.42 -15.46 -0.04
C CYS A 154 0.97 -14.15 0.50
N ALA A 155 2.15 -14.22 1.11
CA ALA A 155 2.83 -13.11 1.73
C ALA A 155 4.26 -13.03 1.23
N PHE A 156 4.78 -11.81 1.18
CA PHE A 156 6.10 -11.52 0.65
C PHE A 156 6.74 -10.47 1.55
N ASP A 157 8.06 -10.55 1.72
CA ASP A 157 8.82 -9.42 2.23
C ASP A 157 8.58 -8.18 1.34
N HIS A 158 8.40 -7.01 1.96
CA HIS A 158 8.06 -5.77 1.28
C HIS A 158 9.12 -5.32 0.26
N ALA A 159 10.36 -5.81 0.36
CA ALA A 159 11.42 -5.66 -0.65
C ALA A 159 11.00 -6.10 -2.07
N ASN A 160 10.02 -7.01 -2.16
CA ASN A 160 9.61 -7.63 -3.42
C ASN A 160 8.27 -7.14 -3.96
N VAL A 161 7.50 -6.40 -3.16
CA VAL A 161 6.10 -6.09 -3.48
C VAL A 161 5.69 -4.75 -2.88
N ASP A 162 4.67 -4.15 -3.46
CA ASP A 162 3.96 -3.00 -2.90
C ASP A 162 2.44 -3.26 -2.89
N ALA A 163 1.64 -2.27 -2.48
CA ALA A 163 0.19 -2.42 -2.42
C ALA A 163 -0.46 -2.76 -3.77
N MET A 164 0.08 -2.24 -4.88
CA MET A 164 -0.39 -2.56 -6.23
C MET A 164 -0.01 -4.00 -6.60
N SER A 165 1.19 -4.44 -6.22
CA SER A 165 1.65 -5.82 -6.38
C SER A 165 0.70 -6.80 -5.70
N ILE A 166 0.21 -6.49 -4.50
CA ILE A 166 -0.79 -7.34 -3.80
C ILE A 166 -2.08 -7.47 -4.59
N ALA A 167 -2.56 -6.40 -5.24
CA ALA A 167 -3.73 -6.46 -6.10
C ALA A 167 -3.48 -7.33 -7.35
N ILE A 168 -2.31 -7.19 -7.99
CA ILE A 168 -1.89 -7.99 -9.14
C ILE A 168 -1.77 -9.47 -8.78
N VAL A 169 -1.18 -9.80 -7.62
CA VAL A 169 -1.03 -11.18 -7.15
C VAL A 169 -2.38 -11.89 -7.04
N ILE A 170 -3.40 -11.19 -6.53
CA ILE A 170 -4.74 -11.76 -6.38
C ILE A 170 -5.35 -12.09 -7.75
N ASP A 171 -5.27 -11.14 -8.69
CA ASP A 171 -5.75 -11.31 -10.06
C ASP A 171 -5.02 -12.47 -10.79
N GLU A 172 -3.69 -12.49 -10.75
CA GLU A 172 -2.90 -13.50 -11.44
C GLU A 172 -3.04 -14.90 -10.84
N ILE A 173 -3.05 -15.06 -9.52
CA ILE A 173 -3.28 -16.38 -8.91
C ILE A 173 -4.69 -16.88 -9.20
N HIS A 174 -5.72 -16.02 -9.19
CA HIS A 174 -7.06 -16.42 -9.62
C HIS A 174 -7.07 -16.95 -11.05
N ALA A 175 -6.51 -16.19 -12.00
CA ALA A 175 -6.45 -16.57 -13.40
C ALA A 175 -5.71 -17.90 -13.60
N MET A 176 -4.55 -18.06 -12.96
CA MET A 176 -3.73 -19.27 -13.00
C MET A 176 -4.44 -20.48 -12.37
N TYR A 177 -5.04 -20.31 -11.19
CA TYR A 177 -5.78 -21.35 -10.50
C TYR A 177 -6.96 -21.85 -11.33
N ASP A 178 -7.75 -20.93 -11.88
CA ASP A 178 -8.91 -21.29 -12.70
C ASP A 178 -8.50 -21.90 -14.05
N ALA A 179 -7.40 -21.46 -14.65
CA ALA A 179 -6.84 -22.06 -15.86
C ALA A 179 -6.46 -23.53 -15.64
N TYR A 180 -5.76 -23.82 -14.54
CA TYR A 180 -5.43 -25.19 -14.17
C TYR A 180 -6.67 -26.05 -13.95
N ARG A 181 -7.64 -25.55 -13.19
CA ARG A 181 -8.89 -26.29 -12.95
C ARG A 181 -9.69 -26.58 -14.22
N ARG A 182 -9.61 -25.73 -15.24
CA ARG A 182 -10.26 -25.95 -16.53
C ARG A 182 -9.54 -27.02 -17.37
N CYS A 183 -8.22 -27.00 -17.43
CA CYS A 183 -7.43 -27.91 -18.26
C CYS A 183 -6.07 -28.26 -17.62
N PRO A 184 -6.02 -29.17 -16.63
CA PRO A 184 -4.76 -29.52 -15.95
C PRO A 184 -3.62 -30.00 -16.87
N PRO A 185 -3.86 -30.74 -17.97
CA PRO A 185 -2.78 -31.17 -18.86
C PRO A 185 -2.11 -30.05 -19.66
N SER A 186 -2.78 -28.91 -19.81
CA SER A 186 -2.31 -27.76 -20.60
C SER A 186 -2.98 -26.46 -20.11
N PRO A 187 -2.68 -26.02 -18.89
CA PRO A 187 -3.25 -24.81 -18.32
C PRO A 187 -2.76 -23.57 -19.07
N ASP A 188 -3.67 -22.66 -19.40
CA ASP A 188 -3.37 -21.36 -19.99
C ASP A 188 -4.23 -20.29 -19.30
N ALA A 189 -3.55 -19.37 -18.62
CA ALA A 189 -4.17 -18.28 -17.87
C ALA A 189 -4.41 -17.03 -18.73
N ASP A 190 -3.91 -16.99 -19.97
CA ASP A 190 -4.00 -15.83 -20.87
C ASP A 190 -3.62 -14.50 -20.19
N LEU A 191 -2.51 -14.52 -19.45
CA LEU A 191 -2.00 -13.34 -18.76
C LEU A 191 -1.15 -12.48 -19.70
N PRO A 192 -1.30 -11.14 -19.69
CA PRO A 192 -0.49 -10.25 -20.53
C PRO A 192 1.00 -10.40 -20.23
N PRO A 193 1.90 -10.00 -21.14
CA PRO A 193 3.32 -9.96 -20.82
C PRO A 193 3.58 -8.97 -19.67
N VAL A 194 4.59 -9.25 -18.86
CA VAL A 194 4.98 -8.40 -17.73
C VAL A 194 6.45 -8.00 -17.84
N GLY A 195 6.74 -6.76 -17.45
CA GLY A 195 8.10 -6.23 -17.35
C GLY A 195 8.86 -6.73 -16.12
N SER A 196 10.11 -6.31 -16.00
CA SER A 196 11.06 -6.75 -14.97
C SER A 196 11.26 -5.65 -13.92
N PHE A 197 11.08 -5.98 -12.63
CA PHE A 197 11.40 -5.03 -11.56
C PHE A 197 12.91 -4.85 -11.41
N VAL A 198 13.71 -5.88 -11.70
CA VAL A 198 15.16 -5.74 -11.75
C VAL A 198 15.55 -4.72 -12.81
N GLU A 199 14.95 -4.74 -13.99
CA GLU A 199 15.19 -3.72 -15.03
C GLU A 199 14.70 -2.32 -14.62
N TYR A 200 13.60 -2.22 -13.88
CA TYR A 200 13.20 -0.96 -13.26
C TYR A 200 14.29 -0.43 -12.31
N CYS A 201 14.92 -1.29 -11.49
CA CYS A 201 16.02 -0.89 -10.61
C CYS A 201 17.22 -0.34 -11.40
N ARG A 202 17.47 -0.85 -12.62
CA ARG A 202 18.50 -0.30 -13.52
C ARG A 202 18.16 1.12 -13.98
N ILE A 203 16.88 1.37 -14.28
CA ILE A 203 16.39 2.70 -14.69
C ILE A 203 16.51 3.67 -13.51
N GLU A 204 16.04 3.28 -12.34
CA GLU A 204 16.14 4.07 -11.10
C GLU A 204 17.60 4.40 -10.77
N ALA A 205 18.51 3.43 -10.86
CA ALA A 205 19.93 3.64 -10.60
C ALA A 205 20.62 4.57 -11.62
N ALA A 206 20.02 4.76 -12.80
CA ALA A 206 20.52 5.64 -13.84
C ALA A 206 19.92 7.06 -13.78
N GLU A 207 19.05 7.35 -12.81
CA GLU A 207 18.48 8.68 -12.64
C GLU A 207 19.58 9.71 -12.33
N PRO A 208 19.54 10.89 -12.97
CA PRO A 208 20.56 11.91 -12.79
C PRO A 208 20.55 12.48 -11.37
N ILE A 209 21.71 12.98 -10.94
CA ILE A 209 21.79 13.79 -9.73
C ILE A 209 21.06 15.12 -9.97
N VAL A 210 20.12 15.43 -9.08
CA VAL A 210 19.38 16.69 -9.06
C VAL A 210 20.25 17.75 -8.41
N ASP A 211 20.39 18.91 -9.06
CA ASP A 211 21.18 20.02 -8.54
C ASP A 211 20.56 20.55 -7.23
N PRO A 212 21.35 20.90 -6.21
CA PRO A 212 20.87 21.51 -4.97
C PRO A 212 19.97 22.75 -5.16
N THR A 213 20.15 23.47 -6.28
CA THR A 213 19.38 24.66 -6.66
C THR A 213 18.11 24.37 -7.45
N ASP A 214 17.84 23.10 -7.83
CA ASP A 214 16.58 22.70 -8.45
C ASP A 214 15.40 23.06 -7.52
N ASP A 215 14.39 23.73 -8.05
CA ASP A 215 13.22 24.17 -7.28
C ASP A 215 12.57 23.03 -6.48
N ARG A 216 12.60 21.80 -7.00
CA ARG A 216 12.04 20.64 -6.31
C ARG A 216 12.88 20.24 -5.10
N MET A 217 14.21 20.30 -5.22
CA MET A 217 15.13 20.04 -4.12
C MET A 217 14.99 21.12 -3.03
N VAL A 218 14.93 22.39 -3.43
CA VAL A 218 14.72 23.51 -2.50
C VAL A 218 13.42 23.36 -1.73
N ARG A 219 12.33 22.97 -2.39
CA ARG A 219 11.02 22.77 -1.77
C ARG A 219 10.99 21.57 -0.82
N TRP A 220 11.67 20.48 -1.16
CA TRP A 220 11.88 19.35 -0.24
C TRP A 220 12.61 19.79 1.03
N SER A 221 13.71 20.52 0.87
CA SER A 221 14.48 21.04 2.00
C SER A 221 13.67 22.00 2.86
N SER A 222 12.88 22.89 2.25
CA SER A 222 11.97 23.79 2.96
C SER A 222 10.95 23.01 3.78
N PHE A 223 10.30 22.00 3.20
CA PHE A 223 9.30 21.18 3.89
C PHE A 223 9.89 20.47 5.12
N LEU A 224 11.06 19.84 4.98
CA LEU A 224 11.70 19.17 6.12
C LEU A 224 12.23 20.17 7.15
N GLY A 225 12.65 21.37 6.73
CA GLY A 225 12.96 22.48 7.62
C GLY A 225 11.75 22.97 8.43
N GLU A 226 10.57 23.07 7.80
CA GLU A 226 9.30 23.38 8.47
C GLU A 226 8.88 22.29 9.46
N CYS A 227 9.28 21.05 9.22
CA CYS A 227 9.15 19.93 10.15
C CYS A 227 10.23 19.91 11.24
N GLY A 228 11.08 20.94 11.33
CA GLY A 228 12.13 21.04 12.35
C GLY A 228 13.40 20.25 12.04
N GLY A 229 13.68 19.96 10.76
CA GLY A 229 14.84 19.17 10.35
C GLY A 229 14.64 17.66 10.55
N THR A 230 13.39 17.19 10.57
CA THR A 230 13.05 15.77 10.70
C THR A 230 11.83 15.43 9.85
N THR A 231 11.38 14.18 9.90
CA THR A 231 10.18 13.71 9.18
C THR A 231 8.90 14.33 9.76
N PRO A 232 7.83 14.49 8.95
CA PRO A 232 6.55 14.94 9.48
C PRO A 232 6.01 13.95 10.52
N ARG A 233 5.30 14.49 11.51
CA ARG A 233 4.72 13.73 12.62
C ARG A 233 3.22 13.91 12.71
N PHE A 234 2.51 12.93 13.26
CA PHE A 234 1.10 13.11 13.57
C PHE A 234 0.98 14.21 14.63
N PRO A 235 0.04 15.17 14.50
CA PRO A 235 0.15 16.44 15.24
C PRO A 235 -0.31 16.35 16.70
N PHE A 236 -0.38 15.15 17.27
CA PHE A 236 -0.79 14.91 18.64
C PHE A 236 0.22 14.00 19.34
N ASP A 237 0.40 14.22 20.64
CA ASP A 237 1.18 13.29 21.46
C ASP A 237 0.48 11.92 21.52
N LEU A 238 1.21 10.88 21.13
CA LEU A 238 0.77 9.49 21.14
C LEU A 238 1.31 8.72 22.36
N GLY A 239 1.93 9.42 23.32
CA GLY A 239 2.46 8.82 24.55
C GLY A 239 3.75 8.02 24.34
N VAL A 240 4.55 8.39 23.33
CA VAL A 240 5.85 7.79 23.02
C VAL A 240 6.89 8.91 22.88
N ALA A 241 7.98 8.82 23.65
CA ALA A 241 9.08 9.78 23.60
C ALA A 241 9.94 9.55 22.34
N ASP A 242 10.70 10.57 21.94
CA ASP A 242 11.60 10.45 20.80
C ASP A 242 12.72 9.43 21.07
N GLY A 243 12.96 8.55 20.10
CA GLY A 243 13.89 7.42 20.22
C GLY A 243 13.32 6.17 20.88
N ASP A 244 12.13 6.24 21.48
CA ASP A 244 11.40 5.07 22.00
C ASP A 244 10.38 4.54 20.99
N THR A 245 9.97 3.29 21.16
CA THR A 245 8.88 2.68 20.38
C THR A 245 7.90 1.94 21.31
N ALA A 246 6.67 1.72 20.85
CA ALA A 246 5.69 0.88 21.55
C ALA A 246 5.20 -0.25 20.64
N THR A 247 4.49 -1.23 21.21
CA THR A 247 3.79 -2.24 20.39
C THR A 247 2.83 -1.55 19.43
N GLN A 248 2.76 -2.01 18.18
CA GLN A 248 1.80 -1.46 17.21
C GLN A 248 0.35 -1.84 17.56
N ALA A 249 -0.54 -0.85 17.54
CA ALA A 249 -1.99 -1.04 17.42
C ALA A 249 -2.47 -0.77 15.99
N THR A 250 -3.63 -1.31 15.63
CA THR A 250 -4.28 -1.05 14.34
C THR A 250 -5.78 -0.86 14.54
N SER A 251 -6.38 0.08 13.80
CA SER A 251 -7.83 0.19 13.62
C SER A 251 -8.19 0.17 12.14
N VAL A 252 -9.38 -0.32 11.82
CA VAL A 252 -9.95 -0.27 10.46
C VAL A 252 -11.36 0.28 10.57
N ASP A 253 -11.54 1.50 10.08
CA ASP A 253 -12.74 2.30 10.26
C ASP A 253 -13.38 2.58 8.90
N ARG A 254 -14.66 2.22 8.75
CA ARG A 254 -15.43 2.60 7.55
C ARG A 254 -15.80 4.08 7.67
N LEU A 255 -15.21 4.90 6.81
CA LEU A 255 -15.49 6.33 6.76
C LEU A 255 -16.85 6.62 6.13
N LEU A 256 -17.05 6.10 4.91
CA LEU A 256 -18.24 6.31 4.10
C LEU A 256 -18.67 5.00 3.44
N ASP A 257 -19.98 4.78 3.30
CA ASP A 257 -20.49 3.71 2.45
C ASP A 257 -20.42 4.07 0.96
N ALA A 258 -20.85 3.17 0.09
CA ALA A 258 -20.79 3.35 -1.36
C ALA A 258 -21.53 4.60 -1.85
N ALA A 259 -22.75 4.85 -1.36
CA ALA A 259 -23.55 6.00 -1.77
C ALA A 259 -22.94 7.30 -1.26
N GLN A 260 -22.57 7.33 0.03
CA GLN A 260 -21.90 8.47 0.64
C GLN A 260 -20.55 8.80 -0.02
N THR A 261 -19.83 7.78 -0.48
CA THR A 261 -18.55 7.96 -1.19
C THR A 261 -18.77 8.66 -2.54
N LEU A 262 -19.84 8.34 -3.26
CA LEU A 262 -20.21 9.03 -4.51
C LEU A 262 -20.62 10.47 -4.25
N ASP A 263 -21.41 10.73 -3.21
CA ASP A 263 -21.81 12.10 -2.85
C ASP A 263 -20.60 12.95 -2.44
N PHE A 264 -19.66 12.36 -1.72
CA PHE A 264 -18.41 13.02 -1.34
C PHE A 264 -17.50 13.28 -2.55
N GLU A 265 -17.40 12.34 -3.49
CA GLU A 265 -16.68 12.56 -4.75
C GLU A 265 -17.27 13.72 -5.55
N GLN A 266 -18.60 13.83 -5.61
CA GLN A 266 -19.25 14.98 -6.25
C GLN A 266 -19.00 16.29 -5.51
N LEU A 267 -18.96 16.28 -4.17
CA LEU A 267 -18.56 17.46 -3.39
C LEU A 267 -17.14 17.89 -3.74
N CYS A 268 -16.18 16.95 -3.76
CA CYS A 268 -14.80 17.23 -4.15
C CYS A 268 -14.74 17.85 -5.56
N ALA A 269 -15.48 17.27 -6.51
CA ALA A 269 -15.53 17.76 -7.89
C ALA A 269 -16.10 19.19 -7.98
N ARG A 270 -17.16 19.51 -7.23
CA ARG A 270 -17.71 20.88 -7.15
C ARG A 270 -16.72 21.89 -6.56
N SER A 271 -15.84 21.44 -5.66
CA SER A 271 -14.73 22.23 -5.14
C SER A 271 -13.49 22.23 -6.05
N GLY A 272 -13.59 21.72 -7.29
CA GLY A 272 -12.50 21.70 -8.26
C GLY A 272 -11.38 20.71 -7.93
N ALA A 273 -11.67 19.66 -7.17
CA ALA A 273 -10.69 18.75 -6.61
C ALA A 273 -11.05 17.27 -6.80
N GLY A 274 -10.04 16.40 -6.66
CA GLY A 274 -10.22 14.95 -6.65
C GLY A 274 -10.44 14.38 -5.23
N MET A 275 -10.79 13.10 -5.18
CA MET A 275 -11.08 12.37 -3.92
C MET A 275 -9.95 12.48 -2.89
N PHE A 276 -8.69 12.31 -3.30
CA PHE A 276 -7.54 12.40 -2.40
C PHE A 276 -7.47 13.75 -1.68
N ALA A 277 -7.60 14.85 -2.42
CA ALA A 277 -7.61 16.21 -1.86
C ALA A 277 -8.76 16.41 -0.86
N GLY A 278 -9.94 15.87 -1.17
CA GLY A 278 -11.08 15.87 -0.26
C GLY A 278 -10.81 15.14 1.05
N VAL A 279 -10.25 13.94 0.97
CA VAL A 279 -9.92 13.12 2.13
C VAL A 279 -8.86 13.78 3.01
N VAL A 280 -7.77 14.30 2.44
CA VAL A 280 -6.71 14.93 3.25
C VAL A 280 -7.15 16.28 3.82
N ALA A 281 -8.03 17.02 3.13
CA ALA A 281 -8.70 18.18 3.70
C ALA A 281 -9.56 17.81 4.92
N ALA A 282 -10.28 16.68 4.86
CA ALA A 282 -11.07 16.18 5.97
C ALA A 282 -10.19 15.74 7.14
N ILE A 283 -9.04 15.11 6.88
CA ILE A 283 -8.02 14.78 7.90
C ILE A 283 -7.52 16.06 8.58
N GLY A 284 -7.15 17.08 7.79
CA GLY A 284 -6.70 18.36 8.34
C GLY A 284 -7.75 19.03 9.23
N GLN A 285 -8.99 19.11 8.74
CA GLN A 285 -10.11 19.65 9.54
C GLN A 285 -10.41 18.82 10.79
N ALA A 286 -10.33 17.49 10.71
CA ALA A 286 -10.54 16.62 11.87
C ALA A 286 -9.45 16.82 12.93
N CYS A 287 -8.18 16.97 12.52
CA CYS A 287 -7.10 17.37 13.43
C CYS A 287 -7.42 18.72 14.09
N ALA A 288 -7.78 19.74 13.32
CA ALA A 288 -8.16 21.04 13.86
C ALA A 288 -9.36 20.98 14.82
N GLY A 289 -10.39 20.20 14.47
CA GLY A 289 -11.64 20.06 15.23
C GLY A 289 -11.46 19.46 16.62
N ILE A 290 -10.45 18.60 16.80
CA ILE A 290 -10.09 18.03 18.11
C ILE A 290 -8.98 18.80 18.84
N GLY A 291 -8.67 20.02 18.40
CA GLY A 291 -7.70 20.92 19.05
C GLY A 291 -6.27 20.84 18.52
N GLY A 292 -6.06 20.19 17.38
CA GLY A 292 -4.78 20.14 16.67
C GLY A 292 -4.49 21.41 15.84
N PRO A 293 -3.36 21.43 15.13
CA PRO A 293 -2.94 22.56 14.32
C PRO A 293 -3.78 22.69 13.04
N GLN A 294 -3.78 23.91 12.48
CA GLN A 294 -4.38 24.23 11.18
C GLN A 294 -3.43 23.89 10.00
N HIS A 295 -2.24 23.39 10.29
CA HIS A 295 -1.23 23.00 9.31
C HIS A 295 -0.79 21.58 9.63
N VAL A 296 -1.07 20.65 8.71
CA VAL A 296 -0.79 19.22 8.91
C VAL A 296 0.16 18.75 7.80
N PRO A 297 1.49 18.74 8.07
CA PRO A 297 2.47 18.20 7.13
C PRO A 297 2.44 16.67 7.16
N PHE A 298 2.57 16.03 6.01
CA PHE A 298 2.72 14.57 5.90
C PHE A 298 3.44 14.21 4.59
N LEU A 299 3.97 12.98 4.55
CA LEU A 299 4.36 12.36 3.29
C LEU A 299 3.20 11.54 2.73
N PHE A 300 3.09 11.44 1.42
CA PHE A 300 2.14 10.52 0.78
C PHE A 300 2.87 9.70 -0.29
N PRO A 301 2.64 8.38 -0.32
CA PRO A 301 3.26 7.51 -1.30
C PRO A 301 2.55 7.63 -2.65
N LEU A 302 3.33 7.52 -3.72
CA LEU A 302 2.90 7.49 -5.11
C LEU A 302 3.53 6.28 -5.79
N HIS A 303 2.87 5.72 -6.80
CA HIS A 303 3.46 4.66 -7.59
C HIS A 303 4.37 5.23 -8.71
N THR A 304 5.42 4.50 -9.07
CA THR A 304 6.35 4.87 -10.15
C THR A 304 6.12 4.10 -11.46
N ARG A 305 5.03 3.33 -11.55
CA ARG A 305 4.61 2.58 -12.75
C ARG A 305 4.08 3.50 -13.87
N HIS A 306 4.93 4.33 -14.45
CA HIS A 306 4.57 5.24 -15.54
C HIS A 306 4.70 4.62 -16.94
N ARG A 307 5.48 3.53 -17.06
CA ARG A 307 5.69 2.79 -18.31
C ARG A 307 4.79 1.55 -18.35
N ALA A 308 4.20 1.29 -19.51
CA ALA A 308 3.18 0.26 -19.68
C ALA A 308 3.68 -1.14 -19.30
N GLU A 309 4.94 -1.47 -19.58
CA GLU A 309 5.54 -2.76 -19.24
C GLU A 309 5.61 -3.02 -17.72
N PHE A 310 5.63 -1.98 -16.89
CA PHE A 310 5.68 -2.12 -15.43
C PHE A 310 4.30 -2.11 -14.78
N SER A 311 3.24 -1.85 -15.54
CA SER A 311 1.85 -1.74 -15.02
C SER A 311 1.43 -2.97 -14.21
N ARG A 312 1.91 -4.16 -14.60
CA ARG A 312 1.61 -5.44 -13.95
C ARG A 312 2.83 -6.11 -13.30
N ALA A 313 3.97 -5.43 -13.23
CA ALA A 313 5.17 -5.97 -12.60
C ALA A 313 5.03 -5.97 -11.07
N LEU A 314 5.37 -7.10 -10.45
CA LEU A 314 5.58 -7.16 -9.00
C LEU A 314 6.92 -6.53 -8.66
N GLY A 315 6.93 -5.72 -7.61
CA GLY A 315 8.10 -4.99 -7.16
C GLY A 315 7.71 -3.83 -6.24
N TRP A 316 8.72 -3.17 -5.67
CA TRP A 316 8.50 -1.99 -4.84
C TRP A 316 8.60 -0.70 -5.65
N PHE A 317 7.53 -0.38 -6.39
CA PHE A 317 7.44 0.80 -7.26
C PHE A 317 6.80 1.98 -6.53
N THR A 318 7.36 2.36 -5.38
CA THR A 318 6.83 3.45 -4.55
C THR A 318 7.85 4.58 -4.42
N THR A 319 7.41 5.80 -4.63
CA THR A 319 8.10 7.04 -4.22
C THR A 319 7.22 7.79 -3.22
N ASN A 320 7.71 8.87 -2.62
CA ASN A 320 6.92 9.74 -1.75
C ASN A 320 7.00 11.19 -2.22
N ALA A 321 5.97 11.97 -1.89
CA ALA A 321 6.00 13.42 -2.00
C ALA A 321 5.57 14.06 -0.68
N PRO A 322 6.07 15.27 -0.36
CA PRO A 322 5.69 15.99 0.83
C PRO A 322 4.53 16.95 0.52
N MET A 323 3.59 17.08 1.44
CA MET A 323 2.61 18.17 1.39
C MET A 323 2.16 18.59 2.78
N THR A 324 1.65 19.81 2.86
CA THR A 324 1.00 20.36 4.05
C THR A 324 -0.43 20.71 3.72
N VAL A 325 -1.38 20.20 4.51
CA VAL A 325 -2.78 20.64 4.44
C VAL A 325 -2.92 21.90 5.29
N HIS A 326 -3.37 22.97 4.67
CA HIS A 326 -3.68 24.24 5.34
C HIS A 326 -5.20 24.35 5.51
N VAL A 327 -5.66 24.12 6.73
CA VAL A 327 -7.07 24.19 7.10
C VAL A 327 -7.59 25.61 6.92
N GLN A 328 -8.75 25.73 6.28
CA GLN A 328 -9.45 26.99 6.05
C GLN A 328 -10.71 27.05 6.93
N ALA A 329 -11.36 28.22 6.97
CA ALA A 329 -12.62 28.37 7.70
C ALA A 329 -13.75 27.52 7.10
N ASP A 330 -13.84 27.45 5.76
CA ASP A 330 -14.76 26.56 5.05
C ASP A 330 -14.06 25.26 4.65
N PHE A 331 -14.79 24.15 4.73
CA PHE A 331 -14.32 22.87 4.25
C PHE A 331 -14.12 22.87 2.74
N ALA A 332 -14.99 23.51 1.95
CA ALA A 332 -14.83 23.58 0.49
C ALA A 332 -13.51 24.29 0.10
N ASP A 333 -13.17 25.38 0.78
CA ASP A 333 -11.91 26.09 0.59
C ASP A 333 -10.71 25.24 1.04
N THR A 334 -10.87 24.45 2.11
CA THR A 334 -9.84 23.50 2.54
C THR A 334 -9.58 22.43 1.48
N ILE A 335 -10.63 21.92 0.81
CA ILE A 335 -10.51 20.97 -0.31
C ILE A 335 -9.75 21.59 -1.48
N ALA A 336 -10.09 22.82 -1.87
CA ALA A 336 -9.43 23.52 -2.97
C ALA A 336 -7.95 23.83 -2.66
N ALA A 337 -7.65 24.23 -1.43
CA ALA A 337 -6.28 24.44 -0.96
C ALA A 337 -5.47 23.14 -0.93
N ALA A 338 -6.05 22.05 -0.42
CA ALA A 338 -5.42 20.73 -0.41
C ALA A 338 -5.15 20.21 -1.84
N HIS A 339 -6.07 20.45 -2.78
CA HIS A 339 -5.85 20.11 -4.19
C HIS A 339 -4.68 20.87 -4.80
N SER A 340 -4.60 22.18 -4.53
CA SER A 340 -3.49 23.02 -5.00
C SER A 340 -2.15 22.56 -4.41
N ALA A 341 -2.10 22.23 -3.12
CA ALA A 341 -0.93 21.69 -2.45
C ALA A 341 -0.50 20.33 -3.03
N PHE A 342 -1.46 19.42 -3.25
CA PHE A 342 -1.20 18.13 -3.89
C PHE A 342 -0.60 18.29 -5.29
N ARG A 343 -1.20 19.14 -6.14
CA ARG A 343 -0.67 19.41 -7.48
C ARG A 343 0.74 19.99 -7.45
N ALA A 344 1.02 20.86 -6.49
CA ALA A 344 2.35 21.43 -6.30
C ALA A 344 3.36 20.38 -5.78
N ALA A 345 2.91 19.37 -5.04
CA ALA A 345 3.73 18.31 -4.49
C ALA A 345 4.10 17.22 -5.51
N LEU A 346 3.26 16.95 -6.52
CA LEU A 346 3.49 15.90 -7.51
C LEU A 346 4.88 15.96 -8.18
N PRO A 347 5.38 17.11 -8.68
CA PRO A 347 6.72 17.15 -9.28
C PRO A 347 7.86 16.82 -8.30
N LEU A 348 7.63 16.96 -6.99
CA LEU A 348 8.61 16.67 -5.95
C LEU A 348 8.88 15.17 -5.83
N SER A 349 7.93 14.30 -6.21
CA SER A 349 8.09 12.85 -6.16
C SER A 349 9.16 12.30 -7.12
N ALA A 350 9.58 13.12 -8.09
CA ALA A 350 10.63 12.82 -9.06
C ALA A 350 12.04 13.15 -8.55
N VAL A 351 12.19 13.66 -7.32
CA VAL A 351 13.48 13.79 -6.67
C VAL A 351 13.67 12.57 -5.75
N PRO A 352 14.70 11.73 -5.98
CA PRO A 352 14.93 10.57 -5.13
C PRO A 352 15.21 10.98 -3.69
N ILE A 353 14.54 10.35 -2.73
CA ILE A 353 14.72 10.59 -1.29
C ILE A 353 16.21 10.53 -0.87
N PRO A 354 17.05 9.60 -1.37
CA PRO A 354 18.49 9.62 -1.07
C PRO A 354 19.19 10.92 -1.40
N GLN A 355 18.82 11.53 -2.54
CA GLN A 355 19.40 12.79 -2.96
C GLN A 355 18.90 13.94 -2.08
N VAL A 356 17.64 13.90 -1.63
CA VAL A 356 17.09 14.87 -0.65
C VAL A 356 17.85 14.79 0.67
N LEU A 357 18.03 13.58 1.22
CA LEU A 357 18.73 13.36 2.48
C LEU A 357 20.21 13.75 2.38
N ALA A 358 20.88 13.39 1.27
CA ALA A 358 22.27 13.77 1.01
C ALA A 358 22.45 15.29 0.87
N ASN A 359 21.48 15.98 0.24
CA ASN A 359 21.49 17.44 0.11
C ASN A 359 21.31 18.15 1.45
N LEU A 360 20.49 17.60 2.35
CA LEU A 360 20.28 18.14 3.69
C LEU A 360 21.48 17.90 4.62
N GLY A 361 22.17 16.77 4.49
CA GLY A 361 23.31 16.42 5.34
C GLY A 361 22.95 16.52 6.83
N ASP A 362 23.75 17.23 7.60
CA ASP A 362 23.58 17.42 9.05
C ASP A 362 22.33 18.24 9.43
N ALA A 363 21.66 18.90 8.46
CA ALA A 363 20.41 19.62 8.72
C ALA A 363 19.20 18.68 8.89
N PHE A 364 19.37 17.39 8.59
CA PHE A 364 18.34 16.36 8.79
C PHE A 364 18.77 15.38 9.88
N THR A 365 17.86 15.10 10.81
CA THR A 365 18.04 14.04 11.81
C THR A 365 16.76 13.25 11.92
N LEU A 366 16.86 11.93 11.77
CA LEU A 366 15.73 11.03 12.00
C LEU A 366 15.54 10.85 13.50
N THR A 367 14.38 11.26 14.01
CA THR A 367 14.05 11.27 15.46
C THR A 367 13.02 10.21 15.84
N ARG A 368 12.30 9.68 14.84
CA ARG A 368 11.35 8.57 14.91
C ARG A 368 11.56 7.65 13.73
N GLN A 369 11.26 6.37 13.91
CA GLN A 369 11.33 5.37 12.83
C GLN A 369 10.13 5.52 11.90
N ASP A 370 8.93 5.74 12.45
CA ASP A 370 7.74 6.01 11.66
C ASP A 370 7.76 7.43 11.09
N VAL A 371 7.24 7.56 9.87
CA VAL A 371 6.95 8.84 9.22
C VAL A 371 5.44 8.99 9.19
N PHE A 372 4.92 10.14 9.65
CA PHE A 372 3.50 10.42 9.47
C PHE A 372 3.16 10.52 7.99
N MET A 373 2.42 9.51 7.55
CA MET A 373 2.12 9.26 6.15
C MET A 373 0.61 9.08 5.96
N VAL A 374 0.09 9.67 4.88
CA VAL A 374 -1.29 9.47 4.43
C VAL A 374 -1.28 8.85 3.04
N SER A 375 -1.53 7.54 2.98
CA SER A 375 -1.66 6.78 1.74
C SER A 375 -3.10 6.74 1.25
N TYR A 376 -3.31 6.82 -0.06
CA TYR A 376 -4.61 6.66 -0.69
C TYR A 376 -4.50 5.72 -1.88
N ILE A 377 -5.38 4.71 -1.93
CA ILE A 377 -5.51 3.82 -3.09
C ILE A 377 -6.98 3.70 -3.45
N ASP A 378 -7.27 3.92 -4.74
CA ASP A 378 -8.57 3.60 -5.32
C ASP A 378 -8.53 2.24 -5.99
N TYR A 379 -8.95 1.20 -5.26
CA TYR A 379 -8.96 -0.16 -5.78
C TYR A 379 -9.97 -0.33 -6.93
N THR A 380 -10.93 0.59 -7.10
CA THR A 380 -11.88 0.55 -8.24
C THR A 380 -11.23 0.93 -9.57
N LYS A 381 -10.02 1.51 -9.54
CA LYS A 381 -9.25 1.87 -10.72
C LYS A 381 -8.24 0.79 -11.14
N ILE A 382 -8.12 -0.29 -10.36
CA ILE A 382 -7.22 -1.39 -10.67
C ILE A 382 -7.94 -2.38 -11.58
N GLU A 383 -7.24 -2.89 -12.59
CA GLU A 383 -7.74 -3.97 -13.44
C GLU A 383 -8.08 -5.20 -12.58
N GLY A 384 -9.18 -5.89 -12.89
CA GLY A 384 -9.63 -7.04 -12.11
C GLY A 384 -10.31 -6.69 -10.77
N HIS A 385 -10.58 -5.42 -10.47
CA HIS A 385 -11.14 -5.00 -9.17
C HIS A 385 -12.48 -5.67 -8.80
N GLU A 386 -13.28 -6.08 -9.78
CA GLU A 386 -14.53 -6.81 -9.57
C GLU A 386 -14.31 -8.10 -8.76
N LEU A 387 -13.16 -8.76 -8.99
CA LEU A 387 -12.77 -9.96 -8.25
C LEU A 387 -12.59 -9.65 -6.76
N PHE A 388 -12.07 -8.48 -6.39
CA PHE A 388 -11.69 -8.22 -5.00
C PHE A 388 -12.87 -8.21 -4.03
N GLU A 389 -14.06 -7.80 -4.47
CA GLU A 389 -15.27 -7.89 -3.63
C GLU A 389 -15.83 -9.31 -3.67
N ALA A 390 -15.93 -9.91 -4.86
CA ALA A 390 -16.48 -11.25 -5.06
C ALA A 390 -15.68 -12.34 -4.32
N SER A 391 -14.36 -12.17 -4.19
CA SER A 391 -13.46 -13.10 -3.52
C SER A 391 -13.09 -12.69 -2.09
N ASN A 392 -13.78 -11.71 -1.49
CA ASN A 392 -13.48 -11.27 -0.11
C ASN A 392 -11.98 -10.95 0.06
N ALA A 393 -11.39 -10.22 -0.88
CA ALA A 393 -9.96 -10.00 -0.95
C ALA A 393 -9.44 -9.04 0.12
N HIS A 394 -8.26 -9.33 0.66
CA HIS A 394 -7.56 -8.57 1.69
C HIS A 394 -6.12 -8.26 1.28
N HIS A 395 -5.70 -7.03 1.59
CA HIS A 395 -4.31 -6.63 1.69
C HIS A 395 -3.98 -6.56 3.19
N ILE A 396 -3.11 -7.44 3.65
CA ILE A 396 -2.76 -7.62 5.06
C ILE A 396 -1.31 -7.19 5.24
N SER A 397 -1.03 -6.24 6.14
CA SER A 397 0.33 -5.94 6.59
C SER A 397 0.64 -6.64 7.91
N ASN A 398 1.91 -6.80 8.21
CA ASN A 398 2.34 -7.31 9.50
C ASN A 398 2.08 -6.33 10.65
N ALA A 399 2.49 -6.73 11.85
CA ALA A 399 2.48 -5.87 13.03
C ALA A 399 3.85 -5.87 13.69
N THR A 400 4.45 -4.69 13.78
CA THR A 400 5.81 -4.46 14.30
C THR A 400 5.74 -3.61 15.58
N VAL A 401 6.72 -2.73 15.82
CA VAL A 401 6.58 -1.63 16.79
C VAL A 401 6.11 -0.38 16.07
N SER A 402 5.79 0.68 16.81
CA SER A 402 5.38 1.96 16.25
C SER A 402 5.73 3.08 17.21
N ASP A 403 6.17 4.20 16.65
CA ASP A 403 6.42 5.44 17.38
C ASP A 403 5.66 6.64 16.80
N ASP A 404 4.93 6.50 15.69
CA ASP A 404 4.02 7.54 15.17
C ASP A 404 2.78 6.92 14.50
N ALA A 405 1.82 7.74 14.07
CA ALA A 405 0.66 7.27 13.32
C ALA A 405 0.94 7.19 11.80
N GLN A 406 0.29 6.26 11.13
CA GLN A 406 0.25 6.15 9.67
C GLN A 406 -1.16 5.77 9.20
N PHE A 407 -1.60 6.39 8.13
CA PHE A 407 -2.97 6.26 7.62
C PHE A 407 -3.00 5.70 6.20
N TRP A 408 -3.80 4.67 5.97
CA TRP A 408 -4.10 4.13 4.64
C TRP A 408 -5.58 4.26 4.37
N ILE A 409 -5.92 5.08 3.39
CA ILE A 409 -7.26 5.23 2.89
C ILE A 409 -7.43 4.34 1.67
N SER A 410 -8.47 3.52 1.69
CA SER A 410 -8.83 2.65 0.58
C SER A 410 -10.23 2.96 0.11
N ARG A 411 -10.37 3.24 -1.19
CA ARG A 411 -11.65 3.30 -1.88
C ARG A 411 -11.91 1.98 -2.57
N THR A 412 -13.12 1.48 -2.39
CA THR A 412 -13.64 0.25 -3.02
C THR A 412 -15.07 0.49 -3.50
N THR A 413 -15.65 -0.50 -4.16
CA THR A 413 -17.08 -0.55 -4.49
C THR A 413 -17.99 -0.45 -3.25
N SER A 414 -17.51 -0.88 -2.08
CA SER A 414 -18.24 -0.80 -0.80
C SER A 414 -18.16 0.57 -0.10
N GLY A 415 -17.31 1.48 -0.61
CA GLY A 415 -17.11 2.81 -0.06
C GLY A 415 -15.65 3.10 0.34
N LEU A 416 -15.48 4.00 1.31
CA LEU A 416 -14.21 4.52 1.79
C LEU A 416 -13.90 4.00 3.20
N ALA A 417 -12.69 3.47 3.40
CA ALA A 417 -12.20 3.01 4.70
C ALA A 417 -10.83 3.59 5.03
N LEU A 418 -10.58 3.82 6.31
CA LEU A 418 -9.29 4.22 6.88
C LEU A 418 -8.74 3.07 7.71
N ARG A 419 -7.53 2.63 7.40
CA ARG A 419 -6.71 1.84 8.32
C ARG A 419 -5.72 2.77 9.01
N SER A 420 -5.70 2.76 10.33
CA SER A 420 -4.74 3.49 11.15
C SER A 420 -3.76 2.53 11.79
N ARG A 421 -2.46 2.78 11.65
CA ARG A 421 -1.38 2.17 12.45
C ARG A 421 -0.87 3.22 13.42
N PHE A 422 -0.66 2.86 14.68
CA PHE A 422 -0.21 3.80 15.73
C PHE A 422 0.34 3.05 16.95
N PRO A 423 1.04 3.73 17.88
CA PRO A 423 1.51 3.13 19.12
C PRO A 423 0.38 2.63 20.03
N ASP A 424 0.49 1.43 20.59
CA ASP A 424 -0.49 0.85 21.52
C ASP A 424 -0.36 1.43 22.94
N THR A 425 -0.56 2.74 23.07
CA THR A 425 -0.64 3.43 24.36
C THR A 425 -2.09 3.85 24.63
N ALA A 426 -2.44 4.02 25.91
CA ALA A 426 -3.76 4.53 26.27
C ALA A 426 -4.03 5.93 25.69
N VAL A 427 -2.99 6.77 25.61
CA VAL A 427 -3.06 8.12 25.02
C VAL A 427 -3.34 8.02 23.52
N ALA A 428 -2.55 7.26 22.78
CA ALA A 428 -2.71 7.09 21.34
C ALA A 428 -4.08 6.51 20.98
N ARG A 429 -4.56 5.47 21.70
CA ARG A 429 -5.91 4.92 21.49
C ARG A 429 -7.00 5.97 21.66
N SER A 430 -6.89 6.80 22.69
CA SER A 430 -7.86 7.89 22.95
C SER A 430 -7.84 8.94 21.84
N VAL A 431 -6.63 9.36 21.42
CA VAL A 431 -6.42 10.35 20.36
C VAL A 431 -6.97 9.83 19.02
N ILE A 432 -6.58 8.62 18.61
CA ILE A 432 -7.01 8.04 17.33
C ILE A 432 -8.52 7.80 17.31
N THR A 433 -9.13 7.39 18.43
CA THR A 433 -10.60 7.26 18.54
C THR A 433 -11.29 8.61 18.37
N SER A 434 -10.77 9.66 19.00
CA SER A 434 -11.33 11.02 18.89
C SER A 434 -11.18 11.57 17.48
N PHE A 435 -10.00 11.41 16.87
CA PHE A 435 -9.71 11.82 15.50
C PHE A 435 -10.59 11.11 14.47
N THR A 436 -10.69 9.78 14.55
CA THR A 436 -11.52 9.00 13.62
C THR A 436 -13.00 9.31 13.78
N GLY A 437 -13.47 9.52 15.01
CA GLY A 437 -14.84 9.98 15.30
C GLY A 437 -15.15 11.33 14.64
N GLU A 438 -14.28 12.31 14.81
CA GLU A 438 -14.42 13.65 14.19
C GLU A 438 -14.36 13.57 12.66
N LEU A 439 -13.43 12.79 12.11
CA LEU A 439 -13.29 12.59 10.67
C LEU A 439 -14.58 12.01 10.05
N VAL A 440 -15.16 10.99 10.66
CA VAL A 440 -16.42 10.38 10.19
C VAL A 440 -17.59 11.37 10.30
N ALA A 441 -17.68 12.10 11.43
CA ALA A 441 -18.72 13.09 11.63
C ALA A 441 -18.65 14.21 10.58
N LEU A 442 -17.45 14.73 10.32
CA LEU A 442 -17.20 15.79 9.36
C LEU A 442 -17.54 15.37 7.93
N LEU A 443 -17.06 14.20 7.49
CA LEU A 443 -17.34 13.70 6.15
C LEU A 443 -18.85 13.53 5.91
N ARG A 444 -19.58 12.99 6.90
CA ARG A 444 -21.03 12.82 6.80
C ARG A 444 -21.79 14.14 6.81
N ALA A 445 -21.39 15.09 7.66
CA ALA A 445 -21.99 16.41 7.72
C ALA A 445 -21.80 17.19 6.40
N ALA A 446 -20.61 17.11 5.80
CA ALA A 446 -20.29 17.77 4.55
C ALA A 446 -21.19 17.30 3.39
N ILE A 447 -21.49 16.00 3.33
CA ILE A 447 -22.38 15.43 2.30
C ILE A 447 -23.82 15.90 2.49
N VAL A 448 -24.34 15.92 3.73
CA VAL A 448 -25.71 16.37 4.02
C VAL A 448 -25.89 17.85 3.66
N ASN A 449 -24.95 18.70 4.06
CA ASN A 449 -25.02 20.14 3.80
C ASN A 449 -24.93 20.44 2.29
N ALA A 450 -24.14 19.67 1.55
CA ALA A 450 -24.04 19.81 0.10
C ALA A 450 -25.34 19.42 -0.63
N GLY A 451 -26.08 18.44 -0.10
CA GLY A 451 -27.40 18.05 -0.63
C GLY A 451 -28.50 19.09 -0.40
N VAL A 452 -28.40 19.89 0.67
CA VAL A 452 -29.33 20.99 0.97
C VAL A 452 -29.02 22.25 0.17
N ALA A 453 -27.75 22.46 -0.22
CA ALA A 453 -27.30 23.64 -0.96
C ALA A 453 -27.46 23.54 -2.50
N ALA A 454 -27.92 22.41 -3.04
CA ALA A 454 -28.17 22.28 -4.48
C ALA A 454 -29.38 23.16 -4.88
N PRO A 455 -29.21 24.17 -5.76
CA PRO A 455 -30.37 24.88 -6.29
C PRO A 455 -31.19 23.91 -7.14
N ALA A 456 -32.51 23.94 -6.97
CA ALA A 456 -33.42 23.20 -7.85
C ALA A 456 -33.09 23.52 -9.32
N PRO A 457 -33.07 22.53 -10.21
CA PRO A 457 -32.78 22.78 -11.62
C PRO A 457 -33.81 23.77 -12.16
N SER A 458 -33.34 24.91 -12.65
CA SER A 458 -34.18 25.90 -13.34
C SER A 458 -34.90 25.22 -14.50
N PRO A 459 -36.23 25.32 -14.61
CA PRO A 459 -36.97 24.77 -15.73
C PRO A 459 -36.84 25.74 -16.90
N ASN A 460 -35.69 25.75 -17.57
CA ASN A 460 -35.51 26.26 -18.94
C ASN A 460 -34.04 26.14 -19.38
N ALA A 461 -33.72 25.06 -20.08
CA ALA A 461 -32.69 25.07 -21.12
C ALA A 461 -32.99 23.95 -22.12
N ASP A 462 -33.25 24.37 -23.36
CA ASP A 462 -33.57 23.57 -24.55
C ASP A 462 -32.43 22.58 -24.89
N PRO A 463 -32.72 21.39 -25.47
CA PRO A 463 -31.71 20.38 -25.76
C PRO A 463 -31.19 20.56 -27.18
N GLN A 464 -29.96 21.07 -27.38
CA GLN A 464 -29.26 20.90 -28.65
C GLN A 464 -27.74 20.65 -28.54
N THR A 465 -27.40 19.51 -29.13
CA THR A 465 -26.14 19.09 -29.79
C THR A 465 -24.94 18.59 -28.97
N PRO A 466 -24.36 17.43 -29.36
CA PRO A 466 -23.26 16.77 -28.65
C PRO A 466 -21.90 17.34 -29.08
N ARG A 467 -20.99 17.54 -28.12
CA ARG A 467 -19.57 17.70 -28.39
C ARG A 467 -18.81 16.55 -27.77
N GLU A 468 -18.21 15.76 -28.65
CA GLU A 468 -17.04 14.93 -28.38
C GLU A 468 -15.96 15.75 -27.66
N LEU A 469 -15.25 15.11 -26.72
CA LEU A 469 -13.83 15.28 -26.38
C LEU A 469 -13.56 14.40 -25.14
N SER A 470 -12.98 13.21 -25.35
CA SER A 470 -12.38 12.39 -24.29
C SER A 470 -10.96 12.03 -24.67
N GLU A 471 -10.00 12.86 -24.26
CA GLU A 471 -8.60 12.47 -24.13
C GLU A 471 -7.99 13.17 -22.91
N GLY A 472 -7.32 12.39 -22.07
CA GLY A 472 -6.26 12.88 -21.18
C GLY A 472 -6.68 13.32 -19.78
N ALA A 473 -6.47 12.43 -18.81
CA ALA A 473 -5.72 12.68 -17.57
C ALA A 473 -6.20 11.75 -16.43
N THR A 474 -5.65 10.55 -16.38
CA THR A 474 -5.41 9.86 -15.12
C THR A 474 -4.10 10.40 -14.54
N ALA A 475 -4.22 11.13 -13.44
CA ALA A 475 -3.11 11.55 -12.59
C ALA A 475 -3.43 11.15 -11.15
#